data_AF-A0A662QY79-F1
#
_entry.id   AF-A0A662QY79-F1
#
_cell.length_a   1.000
_cell.length_b   1.000
_cell.length_c   1.000
_cell.angle_alpha   90.00
_cell.angle_beta   90.00
_cell.angle_gamma   90.00
#
_symmetry.space_group_name_H-M   'P 1'
#
loop_
_entity.id
_entity.type
_entity.pdbx_description
1 polymer ?
#
loop_
_entity_poly.entity_id
_entity_poly.type
_entity_poly.pdbx_seq_one_letter_code
_entity_poly.pdbx_strand_id
1 'polypeptide(L)' 'MSDTALFPLTDEHKMILDAARDFAQSEIEPISAEFDESGKFPSETIKKMGEMGFMGIEVPENYGGAGMDTLAYVLALE' A
#
# COMPACT_ATOMS: atom_id res chain seq x y z
N MET A 1 16.11 13.88 -1.40
CA MET A 1 15.29 13.15 -2.39
C MET A 1 14.05 13.99 -2.61
N SER A 2 13.63 14.13 -3.88
CA SER A 2 12.77 15.22 -4.34
C SER A 2 11.48 15.30 -3.52
N ASP A 3 11.35 16.37 -2.75
CA ASP A 3 10.05 16.82 -2.25
C ASP A 3 9.19 17.04 -3.50
N THR A 4 8.04 16.38 -3.57
CA THR A 4 7.14 16.29 -4.73
C THR A 4 6.52 17.67 -4.96
N ALA A 5 7.30 18.61 -5.52
CA ALA A 5 7.10 20.06 -5.48
C ALA A 5 5.82 20.60 -6.18
N LEU A 6 4.89 19.73 -6.59
CA LEU A 6 3.55 20.13 -7.02
C LEU A 6 2.48 20.02 -5.92
N PHE A 7 2.62 19.15 -4.92
CA PHE A 7 1.61 18.94 -3.87
C PHE A 7 2.27 18.52 -2.54
N PRO A 8 2.22 19.36 -1.49
CA PRO A 8 2.76 18.96 -0.19
C PRO A 8 1.94 17.78 0.37
N LEU A 9 2.62 16.70 0.74
CA LEU A 9 1.99 15.56 1.39
C LEU A 9 1.57 15.93 2.82
N THR A 10 0.34 15.58 3.17
CA THR A 10 -0.13 15.61 4.56
C THR A 10 0.63 14.58 5.39
N ASP A 11 0.51 14.64 6.71
CA ASP A 11 1.14 13.64 7.56
C ASP A 11 0.49 12.25 7.36
N GLU A 12 -0.82 12.20 7.11
CA GLU A 12 -1.52 10.95 6.73
C GLU A 12 -0.98 10.36 5.42
N HIS A 13 -0.71 11.19 4.41
CA HIS A 13 -0.09 10.74 3.16
C HIS A 13 1.30 10.15 3.38
N LYS A 14 2.13 10.80 4.21
CA LYS A 14 3.47 10.28 4.54
C LYS A 14 3.38 8.96 5.30
N MET A 15 2.43 8.85 6.24
CA MET A 15 2.21 7.61 6.99
C MET A 15 1.83 6.45 6.07
N ILE A 16 0.96 6.68 5.07
CA ILE A 16 0.61 5.65 4.08
C ILE A 16 1.81 5.26 3.23
N LEU A 17 2.56 6.25 2.72
CA LEU A 17 3.76 6.01 1.93
C LEU A 17 4.79 5.17 2.70
N ASP A 18 5.07 5.53 3.95
CA ASP A 18 6.03 4.83 4.79
C ASP A 18 5.52 3.42 5.14
N ALA A 19 4.24 3.26 5.47
CA ALA A 19 3.65 1.94 5.75
C ALA A 19 3.67 1.01 4.53
N ALA A 20 3.37 1.54 3.33
CA ALA A 20 3.43 0.78 2.09
C ALA A 20 4.86 0.34 1.76
N ARG A 21 5.83 1.25 1.92
CA ARG A 21 7.26 0.96 1.73
C ARG A 21 7.75 -0.12 2.70
N ASP A 22 7.44 0.02 3.98
CA ASP A 22 7.86 -0.94 5.01
C ASP A 22 7.25 -2.32 4.74
N PHE A 23 5.98 -2.40 4.36
CA PHE A 23 5.33 -3.66 3.98
C PHE A 23 5.98 -4.27 2.75
N ALA A 24 6.25 -3.47 1.71
CA ALA A 24 6.88 -3.96 0.49
C ALA A 24 8.27 -4.57 0.78
N GLN A 25 9.09 -3.91 1.60
CA GLN A 25 10.45 -4.38 1.94
C GLN A 25 10.44 -5.59 2.89
N SER A 26 9.54 -5.62 3.87
CA SER A 26 9.54 -6.66 4.89
C SER A 26 8.76 -7.92 4.49
N GLU A 27 7.69 -7.79 3.71
CA GLU A 27 6.73 -8.87 3.45
C GLU A 27 6.70 -9.29 1.96
N ILE A 28 6.97 -8.39 1.02
CA ILE A 28 6.89 -8.67 -0.43
C ILE A 28 8.27 -9.00 -1.01
N GLU A 29 9.27 -8.14 -0.79
CA GLU A 29 10.62 -8.28 -1.33
C GLU A 29 11.20 -9.69 -1.11
N PRO A 30 11.14 -10.29 0.11
CA PRO A 30 11.79 -11.58 0.38
C PRO A 30 11.21 -12.75 -0.43
N ILE A 31 9.96 -12.65 -0.87
CA ILE A 31 9.24 -13.73 -1.58
C ILE A 31 9.03 -13.43 -3.07
N SER A 32 9.32 -12.21 -3.52
CA SER A 32 8.99 -11.71 -4.86
C SER A 32 9.50 -12.61 -5.99
N ALA A 33 10.75 -13.07 -5.91
CA ALA A 33 11.36 -13.92 -6.95
C ALA A 33 10.72 -15.31 -7.05
N GLU A 34 10.33 -15.92 -5.93
CA GLU A 34 9.65 -17.23 -5.95
C GLU A 34 8.27 -17.13 -6.62
N PHE A 35 7.54 -16.05 -6.32
CA PHE A 35 6.20 -15.83 -6.88
C PHE A 35 6.25 -15.47 -8.37
N ASP A 36 7.27 -14.73 -8.81
CA ASP A 36 7.54 -14.47 -10.23
C ASP A 36 7.83 -15.78 -11.00
N GLU A 37 8.75 -16.62 -10.50
CA GLU A 37 9.11 -17.89 -11.15
C GLU A 37 7.94 -18.89 -11.17
N SER A 38 7.20 -18.99 -10.06
CA SER A 38 6.15 -19.99 -9.91
C SER A 38 4.81 -19.60 -10.51
N GLY A 39 4.58 -18.31 -10.78
CA GLY A 39 3.29 -17.78 -11.24
C GLY A 39 2.13 -18.00 -10.26
N LYS A 40 2.42 -18.29 -8.98
CA LYS A 40 1.40 -18.48 -7.95
C LYS A 40 0.79 -17.15 -7.55
N PHE A 41 -0.44 -17.20 -7.02
CA PHE A 41 -1.07 -16.02 -6.44
C PHE A 41 -0.73 -15.89 -4.93
N PRO A 42 -0.22 -14.73 -4.47
CA PRO A 42 0.21 -14.55 -3.07
C PRO A 42 -0.96 -14.24 -2.14
N SER A 43 -1.87 -15.21 -1.95
CA SER A 43 -3.10 -15.03 -1.14
C SER A 43 -2.83 -14.52 0.27
N GLU A 44 -1.78 -14.99 0.93
CA GLU A 44 -1.44 -14.60 2.30
C GLU A 44 -0.97 -13.14 2.36
N THR A 45 -0.12 -12.71 1.42
CA THR A 45 0.33 -11.32 1.30
C THR A 45 -0.85 -10.39 1.03
N ILE A 46 -1.75 -10.76 0.10
CA ILE A 46 -2.95 -9.96 -0.20
C ILE A 46 -3.88 -9.88 1.02
N LYS A 47 -4.01 -10.95 1.80
CA LYS A 47 -4.78 -10.92 3.04
C LYS A 47 -4.17 -9.94 4.05
N LYS A 48 -2.85 -9.95 4.24
CA LYS A 48 -2.15 -8.99 5.11
C LYS A 48 -2.35 -7.55 4.64
N MET A 49 -2.27 -7.29 3.33
CA MET A 49 -2.58 -5.98 2.75
C MET A 49 -4.01 -5.53 3.06
N GLY A 50 -4.98 -6.47 3.03
CA GLY A 50 -6.37 -6.20 3.40
C GLY A 50 -6.53 -5.83 4.88
N GLU A 51 -5.83 -6.53 5.78
CA GLU A 51 -5.83 -6.24 7.22
C GLU A 51 -5.21 -4.86 7.54
N MET A 52 -4.29 -4.38 6.69
CA MET A 52 -3.71 -3.04 6.77
C MET A 52 -4.56 -1.94 6.11
N GLY A 53 -5.67 -2.30 5.45
CA GLY A 53 -6.54 -1.36 4.76
C GLY A 53 -6.12 -0.99 3.32
N PHE A 54 -5.01 -1.53 2.83
CA PHE A 54 -4.50 -1.22 1.47
C PHE A 54 -5.42 -1.73 0.35
N MET A 55 -6.26 -2.73 0.62
CA MET A 55 -7.22 -3.24 -0.37
C MET A 55 -8.52 -2.43 -0.46
N GLY A 56 -8.65 -1.36 0.35
CA GLY A 56 -9.87 -0.54 0.44
C GLY A 56 -9.59 0.93 0.74
N ILE A 57 -8.48 1.47 0.22
CA ILE A 57 -7.99 2.82 0.57
C ILE A 57 -9.06 3.90 0.34
N GLU A 58 -9.65 3.95 -0.86
CA GLU A 58 -10.70 4.94 -1.20
C GLU A 58 -12.11 4.50 -0.79
N VAL A 59 -12.26 3.27 -0.28
CA VAL A 59 -13.57 2.73 0.07
C VAL A 59 -14.04 3.41 1.36
N PRO A 60 -15.28 3.92 1.44
CA PRO A 60 -15.80 4.54 2.64
C PRO A 60 -15.78 3.60 3.87
N GLU A 61 -15.53 4.15 5.05
CA GLU A 61 -15.43 3.38 6.31
C GLU A 61 -16.69 2.56 6.62
N ASN A 62 -17.88 3.05 6.23
CA ASN A 62 -19.14 2.32 6.44
C ASN A 62 -19.26 1.02 5.61
N TYR A 63 -18.35 0.81 4.65
CA TYR A 63 -18.19 -0.43 3.90
C TYR A 63 -16.92 -1.21 4.30
N GLY A 64 -16.21 -0.76 5.35
CA GLY A 64 -14.99 -1.39 5.85
C GLY A 64 -13.71 -0.97 5.13
N GLY A 65 -13.72 0.15 4.39
CA GLY A 65 -12.51 0.73 3.80
C GLY A 65 -11.85 1.79 4.68
N ALA A 66 -10.77 2.39 4.17
CA ALA A 66 -9.99 3.40 4.89
C ALA A 66 -10.48 4.84 4.68
N GLY A 67 -11.41 5.08 3.74
CA GLY A 67 -12.02 6.39 3.50
C GLY A 67 -11.05 7.50 3.07
N MET A 68 -9.89 7.14 2.51
CA MET A 68 -8.85 8.08 2.11
C MET A 68 -9.04 8.57 0.67
N ASP A 69 -8.21 9.54 0.26
CA ASP A 69 -8.28 10.13 -1.07
C ASP A 69 -7.42 9.39 -2.11
N THR A 70 -7.52 9.85 -3.35
CA THR A 70 -6.78 9.28 -4.49
C THR A 70 -5.27 9.50 -4.38
N LEU A 71 -4.81 10.53 -3.67
CA LEU A 71 -3.37 10.72 -3.47
C LEU A 71 -2.84 9.63 -2.52
N ALA A 72 -3.55 9.31 -1.44
CA ALA A 72 -3.23 8.19 -0.58
C ALA A 72 -3.21 6.85 -1.33
N TYR A 73 -4.18 6.62 -2.23
CA TYR A 73 -4.19 5.41 -3.07
C TYR A 73 -2.96 5.30 -3.97
N VAL A 74 -2.57 6.39 -4.63
CA VAL A 74 -1.38 6.42 -5.49
C VAL A 74 -0.11 6.22 -4.68
N LEU A 75 0.01 6.83 -3.51
CA LEU A 75 1.18 6.68 -2.64
C LEU A 75 1.35 5.26 -2.10
N ALA A 76 0.26 4.54 -1.88
CA ALA A 76 0.34 3.13 -1.49
C ALA A 76 0.76 2.20 -2.65
N LEU A 77 0.61 2.64 -3.90
CA LEU A 77 1.01 1.89 -5.10
C LEU A 77 2.44 2.18 -5.57
N GLU A 78 3.03 3.30 -5.16
CA GLU A 78 4.38 3.77 -5.55
C GLU A 78 5.49 2.88 -4.99
#